data_AF-A0A976QBL3-F1
#
_entry.id   AF-A0A976QBL3-F1
#
_cell.length_a   1.000
_cell.length_b   1.000
_cell.length_c   1.000
_cell.angle_alpha   90.00
_cell.angle_beta   90.00
_cell.angle_gamma   90.00
#
_symmetry.space_group_name_H-M   'P 1'
#
loop_
_entity.id
_entity.type
_entity.pdbx_description
1 polymer ?
#
loop_
_entity_poly.entity_id
_entity_poly.type
_entity_poly.pdbx_seq_one_letter_code
_entity_poly.pdbx_strand_id
1 'polypeptide(L)'
;MITNPTGIDIYIQNLQTQFLANLFTGKLYSSNGRAFLNERNGLLPEVYLGSGEYGDVFTDDAHYDAISFFVVSPSQEFDYQYSTANVSIYFFVNLSTLFSYTHRAVEEVHLLVLKEINKTNIWKVLRLVTSRDAIKDFAISKPELLDMQPYYCFKFECSINYKLSSHKSCI
;
A
#
# COMPACT_ATOMS: atom_id res chain seq x y z
N MET A 1 -11.42 2.74 7.02
CA MET A 1 -10.30 3.28 7.82
C MET A 1 -10.49 2.86 9.28
N ILE A 2 -9.39 2.67 10.03
CA ILE A 2 -9.45 2.29 11.45
C ILE A 2 -9.87 3.53 12.27
N THR A 3 -10.74 3.34 13.27
CA THR A 3 -11.33 4.44 14.06
C THR A 3 -10.40 4.97 15.15
N ASN A 4 -9.46 4.16 15.64
CA ASN A 4 -8.46 4.55 16.63
C ASN A 4 -7.10 3.87 16.30
N PRO A 5 -6.38 4.34 15.27
CA PRO A 5 -5.10 3.75 14.90
C PRO A 5 -4.07 3.93 16.01
N THR A 6 -3.19 2.94 16.20
CA THR A 6 -2.09 2.99 17.19
C THR A 6 -0.78 2.54 16.55
N GLY A 7 0.34 3.01 17.10
CA GLY A 7 1.67 2.65 16.59
C GLY A 7 1.83 2.98 15.10
N ILE A 8 2.30 2.01 14.32
CA ILE A 8 2.55 2.19 12.88
C ILE A 8 1.28 2.52 12.08
N ASP A 9 0.12 2.06 12.53
CA ASP A 9 -1.14 2.24 11.80
C ASP A 9 -1.56 3.72 11.73
N ILE A 10 -1.09 4.57 12.66
CA ILE A 10 -1.27 6.03 12.60
C ILE A 10 -0.59 6.58 11.34
N TYR A 11 0.64 6.18 11.09
CA TYR A 11 1.45 6.67 9.98
C TYR A 11 0.96 6.09 8.64
N ILE A 12 0.54 4.83 8.64
CA ILE A 12 -0.12 4.20 7.48
C ILE A 12 -1.40 4.96 7.15
N GLN A 13 -2.27 5.23 8.13
CA GLN A 13 -3.53 5.94 7.90
C GLN A 13 -3.32 7.39 7.44
N ASN A 14 -2.27 8.07 7.93
CA ASN A 14 -1.89 9.40 7.45
C ASN A 14 -1.49 9.37 5.97
N LEU A 15 -0.64 8.42 5.56
CA LEU A 15 -0.21 8.29 4.17
C LEU A 15 -1.38 7.83 3.27
N GLN A 16 -2.22 6.90 3.75
CA GLN A 16 -3.46 6.49 3.08
C GLN A 16 -4.39 7.68 2.84
N THR A 17 -4.61 8.53 3.84
CA THR A 17 -5.45 9.74 3.71
C THR A 17 -4.85 10.70 2.69
N GLN A 18 -3.53 10.87 2.70
CA GLN A 18 -2.84 11.70 1.72
C GLN A 18 -2.98 11.14 0.30
N PHE A 19 -2.82 9.84 0.12
CA PHE A 19 -3.03 9.19 -1.17
C PHE A 19 -4.46 9.37 -1.65
N LEU A 20 -5.47 9.10 -0.81
CA LEU A 20 -6.87 9.26 -1.21
C LEU A 20 -7.21 10.70 -1.64
N ALA A 21 -6.59 11.70 -1.00
CA ALA A 21 -6.83 13.10 -1.33
C ALA A 21 -6.10 13.57 -2.60
N ASN A 22 -4.89 13.06 -2.87
CA ASN A 22 -3.98 13.68 -3.84
C ASN A 22 -3.52 12.73 -4.95
N LEU A 23 -3.49 11.42 -4.69
CA LEU A 23 -3.05 10.43 -5.68
C LEU A 23 -4.23 10.09 -6.59
N PHE A 24 -4.00 10.13 -7.90
CA PHE A 24 -5.01 9.81 -8.92
C PHE A 24 -6.31 10.62 -8.81
N THR A 25 -6.22 11.90 -8.45
CA THR A 25 -7.38 12.79 -8.34
C THR A 25 -8.26 12.71 -9.60
N GLY A 26 -9.56 12.47 -9.41
CA GLY A 26 -10.53 12.30 -10.50
C GLY A 26 -10.62 10.88 -11.07
N LYS A 27 -9.92 9.91 -10.49
CA LYS A 27 -10.00 8.47 -10.82
C LYS A 27 -10.64 7.70 -9.68
N LEU A 28 -11.16 6.52 -9.99
CA LEU A 28 -11.72 5.62 -8.97
C LEU A 28 -10.56 4.87 -8.30
N TYR A 29 -10.11 5.38 -7.16
CA TYR A 29 -8.94 4.87 -6.45
C TYR A 29 -9.31 4.37 -5.05
N SER A 30 -8.85 3.16 -4.71
CA SER A 30 -8.93 2.61 -3.36
C SER A 30 -7.54 2.55 -2.73
N SER A 31 -7.36 3.23 -1.60
CA SER A 31 -6.18 3.03 -0.75
C SER A 31 -6.62 2.29 0.49
N ASN A 32 -6.21 1.04 0.63
CA ASN A 32 -6.47 0.22 1.81
C ASN A 32 -5.40 0.45 2.88
N GLY A 33 -5.74 0.14 4.14
CA GLY A 33 -4.81 0.25 5.25
C GLY A 33 -3.79 -0.89 5.29
N ARG A 34 -3.34 -1.23 6.50
CA ARG A 34 -2.49 -2.41 6.72
C ARG A 34 -3.22 -3.69 6.32
N ALA A 35 -2.61 -4.45 5.42
CA ALA A 35 -2.98 -5.82 5.10
C ALA A 35 -2.23 -6.80 6.02
N PHE A 36 -2.91 -7.86 6.40
CA PHE A 36 -2.37 -9.00 7.12
C PHE A 36 -2.21 -10.15 6.14
N LEU A 37 -1.04 -10.78 6.16
CA LEU A 37 -0.74 -11.89 5.27
C LEU A 37 -1.21 -13.18 5.92
N ASN A 38 -2.27 -13.77 5.39
CA ASN A 38 -2.81 -15.03 5.88
C ASN A 38 -2.49 -16.16 4.90
N GLU A 39 -2.10 -17.31 5.44
CA GLU A 39 -1.80 -18.50 4.67
C GLU A 39 -3.00 -19.46 4.76
N ARG A 40 -3.86 -19.42 3.75
CA ARG A 40 -5.04 -20.31 3.68
C ARG A 40 -5.10 -21.14 2.40
N ASN A 41 -4.48 -20.65 1.32
CA ASN A 41 -4.22 -21.36 0.06
C ASN A 41 -3.03 -20.67 -0.64
N GLY A 42 -1.94 -20.51 0.12
CA GLY A 42 -0.87 -19.57 -0.14
C GLY A 42 -1.14 -18.18 0.46
N LEU A 43 -0.22 -17.25 0.25
CA LEU A 43 -0.19 -15.98 0.97
C LEU A 43 -1.18 -14.98 0.37
N LEU A 44 -2.22 -14.62 1.12
CA LEU A 44 -3.24 -13.67 0.71
C LEU A 44 -3.18 -12.42 1.60
N PRO A 45 -3.10 -11.21 1.01
CA PRO A 45 -3.22 -9.98 1.76
C PRO A 45 -4.69 -9.69 2.08
N GLU A 46 -5.03 -9.69 3.36
CA GLU A 46 -6.38 -9.38 3.84
C GLU A 46 -6.39 -8.06 4.61
N VAL A 47 -7.35 -7.19 4.30
CA VAL A 47 -7.53 -5.90 4.97
C VAL A 47 -8.76 -5.91 5.85
N TYR A 48 -8.67 -5.27 7.01
CA TYR A 48 -9.78 -5.18 7.95
C TYR A 48 -10.87 -4.23 7.43
N LEU A 49 -12.08 -4.75 7.24
CA LEU A 49 -13.23 -4.01 6.71
C LEU A 49 -14.08 -3.38 7.82
N GLY A 50 -14.00 -3.90 9.05
CA GLY A 50 -14.83 -3.48 10.18
C GLY A 50 -15.58 -4.65 10.80
N SER A 51 -16.07 -4.50 12.03
CA SER A 51 -16.92 -5.50 12.71
C SER A 51 -16.36 -6.93 12.76
N GLY A 52 -15.03 -7.10 12.77
CA GLY A 52 -14.38 -8.42 12.74
C GLY A 52 -14.19 -9.02 11.34
N GLU A 53 -14.62 -8.33 10.29
CA GLU A 53 -14.55 -8.81 8.90
C GLU A 53 -13.25 -8.40 8.22
N TYR A 54 -12.73 -9.31 7.40
CA TYR A 54 -11.54 -9.15 6.59
C TYR A 54 -11.88 -9.47 5.14
N GLY A 55 -11.39 -8.65 4.21
CA GLY A 55 -11.56 -8.84 2.77
C GLY A 55 -10.23 -9.01 2.07
N ASP A 56 -10.21 -9.84 1.04
CA ASP A 56 -9.07 -9.97 0.14
C ASP A 56 -8.97 -8.70 -0.74
N VAL A 57 -7.80 -8.09 -0.75
CA VAL A 57 -7.52 -6.87 -1.54
C VAL A 57 -7.71 -7.09 -3.04
N PHE A 58 -7.61 -8.33 -3.52
CA PHE A 58 -7.75 -8.68 -4.94
C PHE A 58 -9.19 -8.92 -5.40
N THR A 59 -10.15 -9.07 -4.49
CA THR A 59 -11.52 -9.47 -4.87
C THR A 59 -12.42 -8.35 -5.44
N ASP A 60 -11.96 -7.10 -5.40
CA ASP A 60 -12.72 -5.93 -5.86
C ASP A 60 -11.98 -5.11 -6.94
N ASP A 61 -10.99 -5.72 -7.60
CA ASP A 61 -10.11 -5.09 -8.59
C ASP A 61 -10.82 -4.64 -9.87
N ALA A 62 -11.97 -5.23 -10.21
CA ALA A 62 -12.75 -4.87 -11.39
C ALA A 62 -13.37 -3.46 -11.34
N HIS A 63 -13.48 -2.84 -10.17
CA HIS A 63 -14.18 -1.57 -9.99
C HIS A 63 -13.24 -0.36 -9.87
N TYR A 64 -11.95 -0.54 -9.61
CA TYR A 64 -11.03 0.57 -9.36
C TYR A 64 -10.00 0.75 -10.48
N ASP A 65 -9.68 2.00 -10.80
CA ASP A 65 -8.57 2.37 -11.69
C ASP A 65 -7.22 2.07 -11.04
N ALA A 66 -7.17 2.14 -9.71
CA ALA A 66 -6.00 1.83 -8.92
C ALA A 66 -6.39 1.33 -7.53
N ILE A 67 -5.57 0.43 -6.99
CA ILE A 67 -5.65 -0.07 -5.63
C ILE A 67 -4.26 0.02 -5.00
N SER A 68 -4.20 0.44 -3.73
CA SER A 68 -3.00 0.32 -2.91
C SER A 68 -3.29 -0.31 -1.55
N PHE A 69 -2.25 -0.88 -0.94
CA PHE A 69 -2.29 -1.39 0.42
C PHE A 69 -0.88 -1.48 1.03
N PHE A 70 -0.82 -1.70 2.34
CA PHE A 70 0.42 -1.69 3.10
C PHE A 70 0.67 -3.05 3.74
N VAL A 71 1.88 -3.58 3.62
CA VAL A 71 2.31 -4.79 4.31
C VAL A 71 3.49 -4.44 5.20
N VAL A 72 3.32 -4.64 6.51
CA VAL A 72 4.37 -4.42 7.50
C VAL A 72 5.18 -5.71 7.66
N SER A 73 6.50 -5.59 7.62
CA SER A 73 7.41 -6.70 7.91
C SER A 73 7.07 -7.36 9.26
N PRO A 74 7.13 -8.70 9.38
CA PRO A 74 6.84 -9.40 10.63
C PRO A 74 7.85 -9.07 11.74
N SER A 75 9.07 -8.65 11.37
CA SER A 75 10.10 -8.20 12.29
C SER A 75 10.27 -6.68 12.26
N GLN A 76 10.45 -6.10 13.44
CA GLN A 76 10.75 -4.68 13.65
C GLN A 76 11.95 -4.55 14.59
N GLU A 77 12.77 -3.53 14.37
CA GLU A 77 13.85 -3.19 15.29
C GLU A 77 13.31 -2.23 16.35
N PHE A 78 13.64 -2.47 17.61
CA PHE A 78 13.19 -1.64 18.73
C PHE A 78 14.39 -1.00 19.42
N ASP A 79 14.26 0.30 19.67
CA ASP A 79 15.19 1.08 20.50
C ASP A 79 14.40 1.91 21.51
N TYR A 80 14.30 1.38 22.74
CA TYR A 80 13.48 1.92 23.84
C TYR A 80 12.03 2.26 23.43
N GLN A 81 11.77 3.52 23.08
CA GLN A 81 10.43 4.04 22.74
C GLN A 81 10.19 4.08 21.22
N TYR A 82 11.22 3.81 20.42
CA TYR A 82 11.18 3.87 18.97
C TYR A 82 11.14 2.47 18.37
N SER A 83 10.37 2.33 17.31
CA SER A 83 10.34 1.16 16.45
C SER A 83 10.73 1.58 15.04
N THR A 84 11.62 0.81 14.41
CA THR A 84 11.91 0.90 12.99
C THR A 84 11.24 -0.28 12.30
N ALA A 85 10.29 0.04 11.41
CA ALA A 85 9.56 -0.95 10.65
C ALA A 85 9.82 -0.81 9.16
N ASN A 86 9.95 -1.95 8.49
CA ASN A 86 9.93 -2.01 7.03
C ASN A 86 8.49 -2.23 6.57
N VAL A 87 8.06 -1.44 5.60
CA VAL A 87 6.70 -1.47 5.05
C VAL A 87 6.78 -1.52 3.54
N SER A 88 6.16 -2.51 2.94
CA SER A 88 5.93 -2.57 1.50
C SER A 88 4.59 -1.92 1.18
N ILE A 89 4.61 -0.92 0.30
CA ILE A 89 3.41 -0.25 -0.20
C ILE A 89 3.15 -0.77 -1.61
N TYR A 90 2.11 -1.56 -1.76
CA TYR A 90 1.74 -2.20 -3.01
C TYR A 90 0.79 -1.34 -3.81
N PHE A 91 0.93 -1.39 -5.13
CA PHE A 91 0.07 -0.72 -6.09
C PHE A 91 -0.31 -1.68 -7.22
N PHE A 92 -1.60 -1.69 -7.54
CA PHE A 92 -2.19 -2.37 -8.69
C PHE A 92 -2.95 -1.31 -9.46
N VAL A 93 -2.53 -1.05 -10.70
CA VAL A 93 -3.03 0.08 -11.46
C VAL A 93 -3.41 -0.32 -12.87
N ASN A 94 -4.48 0.28 -13.39
CA ASN A 94 -4.79 0.29 -14.81
C ASN A 94 -4.22 1.56 -15.44
N LEU A 95 -3.07 1.45 -16.10
CA LEU A 95 -2.37 2.61 -16.66
C LEU A 95 -3.20 3.32 -17.75
N SER A 96 -4.07 2.58 -18.46
CA SER A 96 -4.90 3.14 -19.54
C SER A 96 -6.06 3.98 -19.03
N THR A 97 -6.55 3.72 -17.82
CA THR A 97 -7.61 4.53 -17.22
C THR A 97 -7.02 5.68 -16.40
N LEU A 98 -5.83 5.51 -15.81
CA LEU A 98 -5.13 6.55 -15.07
C LEU A 98 -4.57 7.65 -15.99
N PHE A 99 -4.01 7.28 -17.15
CA PHE A 99 -3.31 8.21 -18.03
C PHE A 99 -3.77 8.07 -19.48
N SER A 100 -3.84 9.20 -20.19
CA SER A 100 -4.19 9.25 -21.63
C SER A 100 -2.95 9.28 -22.52
N TYR A 101 -1.85 8.64 -22.11
CA TYR A 101 -0.61 8.61 -22.88
C TYR A 101 -0.64 7.58 -24.00
N THR A 102 0.17 7.81 -25.04
CA THR A 102 0.35 6.87 -26.15
C THR A 102 1.32 5.74 -25.82
N HIS A 103 2.10 5.88 -24.74
CA HIS A 103 3.03 4.88 -24.22
C HIS A 103 2.55 4.27 -22.90
N ARG A 104 3.21 3.19 -22.46
CA ARG A 104 2.95 2.58 -21.14
C ARG A 104 3.51 3.51 -20.05
N ALA A 105 2.63 4.14 -19.29
CA ALA A 105 2.90 5.20 -18.31
C ALA A 105 3.58 4.74 -16.99
N VAL A 106 4.60 3.89 -17.07
CA VAL A 106 5.21 3.24 -15.91
C VAL A 106 5.99 4.23 -15.05
N GLU A 107 6.86 5.04 -15.65
CA GLU A 107 7.68 5.97 -14.88
C GLU A 107 6.87 7.15 -14.34
N GLU A 108 5.83 7.57 -15.06
CA GLU A 108 4.92 8.61 -14.61
C GLU A 108 4.17 8.19 -13.35
N VAL A 109 3.70 6.93 -13.29
CA VAL A 109 3.05 6.42 -12.07
C VAL A 109 4.02 6.30 -10.91
N HIS A 110 5.26 5.85 -11.15
CA HIS A 110 6.30 5.80 -10.10
C HIS A 110 6.60 7.17 -9.52
N LEU A 111 6.81 8.17 -10.39
CA LEU A 111 7.12 9.54 -9.98
C LEU A 111 5.96 10.16 -9.20
N LEU A 112 4.73 9.93 -9.62
CA LEU A 112 3.53 10.41 -8.92
C LEU A 112 3.46 9.85 -7.50
N VAL A 113 3.58 8.53 -7.36
CA VAL A 113 3.54 7.85 -6.07
C VAL A 113 4.71 8.26 -5.18
N LEU A 114 5.92 8.28 -5.72
CA LEU A 114 7.13 8.67 -4.98
C LEU A 114 7.03 10.09 -4.43
N LYS A 115 6.49 11.02 -5.24
CA LYS A 115 6.26 12.40 -4.80
C LYS A 115 5.32 12.45 -3.60
N GLU A 116 4.24 11.67 -3.60
CA GLU A 116 3.32 11.62 -2.46
C GLU A 116 3.97 10.99 -1.23
N ILE A 117 4.71 9.88 -1.35
CA ILE A 117 5.42 9.27 -0.22
C ILE A 117 6.38 10.29 0.44
N ASN A 118 7.15 11.00 -0.39
CA ASN A 118 8.18 11.94 0.09
C ASN A 118 7.62 13.21 0.74
N LYS A 119 6.36 13.61 0.49
CA LYS A 119 5.76 14.80 1.13
C LYS A 119 5.69 14.69 2.66
N THR A 120 5.64 13.48 3.20
CA THR A 120 5.54 13.25 4.64
C THR A 120 6.87 13.44 5.38
N ASN A 121 8.01 13.33 4.69
CA ASN A 121 9.38 13.25 5.23
C ASN A 121 9.62 12.17 6.30
N ILE A 122 8.65 11.30 6.59
CA ILE A 122 8.74 10.24 7.62
C ILE A 122 9.08 8.89 6.99
N TRP A 123 8.62 8.66 5.75
CA TRP A 123 8.87 7.44 5.01
C TRP A 123 10.19 7.54 4.24
N LYS A 124 11.11 6.62 4.51
CA LYS A 124 12.34 6.46 3.71
C LYS A 124 12.12 5.37 2.67
N VAL A 125 12.03 5.74 1.40
CA VAL A 125 11.99 4.76 0.30
C VAL A 125 13.36 4.08 0.18
N LEU A 126 13.37 2.76 0.25
CA LEU A 126 14.56 1.92 0.16
C LEU A 126 14.73 1.34 -1.25
N ARG A 127 13.63 0.87 -1.84
CA ARG A 127 13.63 0.18 -3.13
C ARG A 127 12.26 0.26 -3.81
N LEU A 128 12.28 0.31 -5.14
CA LEU A 128 11.13 0.04 -6.00
C LEU A 128 11.25 -1.38 -6.54
N VAL A 129 10.20 -2.19 -6.41
CA VAL A 129 10.12 -3.53 -6.98
C VAL A 129 8.92 -3.56 -7.92
N THR A 130 9.12 -4.01 -9.15
CA THR A 130 8.12 -3.91 -10.23
C THR A 130 7.65 -5.29 -10.66
N SER A 131 6.54 -5.30 -11.40
CA SER A 131 6.11 -6.46 -12.17
C SER A 131 5.88 -7.70 -11.30
N ARG A 132 6.06 -8.89 -11.89
CA ARG A 132 5.94 -10.18 -11.18
C ARG A 132 6.71 -10.24 -9.87
N ASP A 133 7.89 -9.62 -9.77
CA ASP A 133 8.69 -9.64 -8.54
C ASP A 133 8.03 -8.88 -7.38
N ALA A 134 7.18 -7.89 -7.68
CA ALA A 134 6.43 -7.19 -6.66
C ALA A 134 5.49 -8.15 -5.93
N ILE A 135 4.82 -9.05 -6.67
CA ILE A 135 3.71 -9.89 -6.22
C ILE A 135 4.03 -11.38 -6.10
N LYS A 136 5.29 -11.77 -6.33
CA LYS A 136 5.71 -13.18 -6.39
C LYS A 136 5.40 -14.00 -5.13
N ASP A 137 5.26 -13.32 -4.00
CA ASP A 137 5.01 -13.96 -2.70
C ASP A 137 3.51 -14.24 -2.49
N PHE A 138 2.62 -13.65 -3.31
CA PHE A 138 1.16 -13.79 -3.16
C PHE A 138 0.58 -14.91 -4.01
N ALA A 139 -0.39 -15.62 -3.43
CA ALA A 139 -1.14 -16.66 -4.10
C ALA A 139 -2.29 -16.07 -4.92
N ILE A 140 -1.92 -15.38 -5.99
CA ILE A 140 -2.86 -14.79 -6.95
C ILE A 140 -3.20 -15.87 -7.99
N SER A 141 -4.47 -16.00 -8.35
CA SER A 141 -4.92 -17.02 -9.30
C SER A 141 -4.40 -16.81 -10.73
N LYS A 142 -4.09 -15.56 -11.12
CA LYS A 142 -3.62 -15.16 -12.46
C LYS A 142 -2.64 -13.96 -12.40
N PRO A 143 -1.47 -14.10 -11.75
CA PRO A 143 -0.53 -12.99 -11.52
C PRO A 143 -0.01 -12.38 -12.82
N GLU A 144 0.12 -13.17 -13.89
CA GLU A 144 0.51 -12.70 -15.21
C GLU A 144 -0.46 -11.67 -15.81
N LEU A 145 -1.76 -11.76 -15.48
CA LEU A 145 -2.75 -10.82 -16.00
C LEU A 145 -2.69 -9.45 -15.31
N LEU A 146 -2.04 -9.36 -14.14
CA LEU A 146 -1.90 -8.11 -13.39
C LEU A 146 -0.73 -7.23 -13.87
N ASP A 147 0.17 -7.77 -14.68
CA ASP A 147 1.30 -7.03 -15.26
C ASP A 147 1.31 -7.04 -16.80
N MET A 148 0.20 -7.48 -17.40
CA MET A 148 -0.07 -7.32 -18.83
C MET A 148 -0.83 -6.02 -19.08
N GLN A 149 -0.43 -5.27 -20.10
CA GLN A 149 -1.09 -4.02 -20.48
C GLN A 149 -2.63 -4.25 -20.61
N PRO A 150 -3.46 -3.40 -20.00
CA PRO A 150 -3.13 -2.10 -19.41
C PRO A 150 -2.75 -2.12 -17.92
N TYR A 151 -2.76 -3.30 -17.29
CA TYR A 151 -2.48 -3.46 -15.87
C TYR A 151 -0.98 -3.44 -15.57
N TYR A 152 -0.67 -2.95 -14.38
CA TYR A 152 0.69 -2.87 -13.87
C TYR A 152 0.67 -3.00 -12.35
N CYS A 153 1.59 -3.80 -11.81
CA CYS A 153 1.78 -3.95 -10.38
C CYS A 153 3.21 -3.59 -9.98
N PHE A 154 3.36 -2.94 -8.84
CA PHE A 154 4.65 -2.56 -8.27
C PHE A 154 4.51 -2.32 -6.78
N LYS A 155 5.65 -2.25 -6.07
CA LYS A 155 5.70 -1.86 -4.67
C LYS A 155 6.89 -0.96 -4.37
N PHE A 156 6.69 -0.03 -3.45
CA PHE A 156 7.78 0.66 -2.78
C PHE A 156 8.05 -0.02 -1.44
N GLU A 157 9.29 -0.45 -1.24
CA GLU A 157 9.77 -0.88 0.06
C GLU A 157 10.30 0.34 0.79
N CYS A 158 9.69 0.63 1.93
CA CYS A 158 9.97 1.79 2.74
C CYS A 158 10.42 1.37 4.14
N SER A 159 11.15 2.25 4.82
CA SER A 159 11.41 2.20 6.25
C SER A 159 10.77 3.40 6.93
N ILE A 160 10.23 3.18 8.12
CA ILE A 160 9.72 4.22 9.01
C ILE A 160 10.28 4.02 10.40
N ASN A 161 10.81 5.10 10.98
CA ASN A 161 11.12 5.16 12.41
C ASN A 161 9.99 5.93 13.11
N TYR A 162 9.36 5.32 14.09
CA TYR A 162 8.22 5.91 14.79
C TYR A 162 8.24 5.59 16.28
N LYS A 163 7.56 6.43 17.06
CA LYS A 163 7.41 6.23 18.50
C LYS A 163 6.23 5.31 18.78
N LEU A 164 6.43 4.25 19.58
CA LEU A 164 5.34 3.34 19.95
C LEU A 164 4.34 4.01 20.91
N SER A 165 4.79 4.99 21.69
CA SER A 165 3.96 5.72 22.65
C SER A 165 3.30 6.95 22.02
N SER A 166 2.06 6.82 21.58
CA SER A 166 1.15 7.96 21.48
C SER A 166 -0.17 7.61 22.16
N HIS A 167 -0.15 7.47 23.48
CA HIS A 167 -1.35 7.75 24.25
C HIS A 167 -1.63 9.25 24.06
N LYS A 168 -2.74 9.59 23.40
CA LYS A 168 -3.43 10.83 23.76
C LYS A 168 -3.91 10.63 25.19
N SER A 169 -3.21 11.22 26.15
CA SER A 169 -3.83 11.50 27.44
C SER A 169 -5.03 12.38 27.13
N CYS A 170 -6.24 11.85 27.30
CA CYS A 170 -7.42 12.69 27.41
C CYS A 170 -7.17 13.62 28.60
N ILE A 171 -7.09 14.93 28.32
CA ILE A 171 -7.28 15.99 29.33
C ILE A 171 -8.71 16.47 29.14
#